data_AF-A0A485LG07-F1
#
_entry.id   AF-A0A485LG07-F1
#
_cell.length_a   1.000
_cell.length_b   1.000
_cell.length_c   1.000
_cell.angle_alpha   90.00
_cell.angle_beta   90.00
_cell.angle_gamma   90.00
#
_symmetry.space_group_name_H-M   'P 1'
#
loop_
_entity.id
_entity.type
_entity.pdbx_description
1 polymer ?
#
loop_
_entity_poly.entity_id
_entity_poly.type
_entity_poly.pdbx_seq_one_letter_code
_entity_poly.pdbx_strand_id
1 'polypeptide(L)'
;MIHPPHRGYIGKLAPFQGIVPADYNDSDLDGGGVGLTHTGLHGVCGDPYYGIRDHETGGKYGTFPTHRAKAIGACYAPGSTIDVGIQLTTNHDGYFEFSLCKLDGPYDVESEPCFQSLAQPNGTTRWQVPHGTTDLFRLQYVLPPHVTCDGEAHCVVRWWYVGANDPHGAIHDQNQVWNCADVYISNACWRVVRHHWPHGTTSCWLWVVCPDRDRFVLRGRNPVVRPSQIGMFNHHHLALSASSRG
;
A
#
# COMPACT_ATOMS: atom_id res chain seq x y z
N MET A 1 -6.67 7.51 6.74
CA MET A 1 -5.60 6.50 6.99
C MET A 1 -4.54 6.60 5.91
N ILE A 2 -3.38 7.19 6.19
CA ILE A 2 -2.39 7.52 5.15
C ILE A 2 -1.44 6.36 4.78
N HIS A 3 -1.33 5.32 5.60
CA HIS A 3 -0.60 4.10 5.28
C HIS A 3 -1.27 2.86 5.90
N PRO A 4 -1.54 1.77 5.15
CA PRO A 4 -1.65 1.78 3.69
C PRO A 4 -2.63 2.87 3.23
N PRO A 5 -2.39 3.55 2.10
CA PRO A 5 -3.17 4.73 1.72
C PRO A 5 -4.60 4.32 1.36
N HIS A 6 -5.59 4.86 2.08
CA HIS A 6 -7.00 4.61 1.79
C HIS A 6 -7.47 5.28 0.51
N ARG A 7 -8.59 4.80 -0.04
CA ARG A 7 -9.17 5.20 -1.33
C ARG A 7 -9.34 6.72 -1.51
N GLY A 8 -9.75 7.47 -0.49
CA GLY A 8 -9.85 8.94 -0.58
C GLY A 8 -8.48 9.64 -0.70
N TYR A 9 -7.49 9.17 0.06
CA TYR A 9 -6.14 9.76 0.09
C TYR A 9 -5.24 9.32 -1.06
N ILE A 10 -5.36 8.07 -1.52
CA ILE A 10 -4.38 7.44 -2.44
C ILE A 10 -4.20 8.23 -3.74
N GLY A 11 -5.27 8.83 -4.29
CA GLY A 11 -5.22 9.66 -5.50
C GLY A 11 -4.43 10.97 -5.37
N LYS A 12 -4.11 11.41 -4.14
CA LYS A 12 -3.21 12.55 -3.89
C LYS A 12 -1.73 12.19 -4.09
N LEU A 13 -1.39 10.91 -4.02
CA LEU A 13 -0.02 10.43 -4.11
C LEU A 13 0.43 10.35 -5.58
N ALA A 14 1.62 10.89 -5.89
CA ALA A 14 2.14 10.98 -7.25
C ALA A 14 2.10 9.66 -8.07
N PRO A 15 2.38 8.46 -7.49
CA PRO A 15 2.30 7.20 -8.24
C PRO A 15 0.89 6.79 -8.71
N PHE A 16 -0.16 7.37 -8.12
CA PHE A 16 -1.57 7.01 -8.38
C PHE A 16 -2.34 8.11 -9.14
N GLN A 17 -1.68 9.22 -9.48
CA GLN A 17 -2.28 10.28 -10.29
C GLN A 17 -2.71 9.74 -11.67
N GLY A 18 -4.00 9.92 -12.00
CA GLY A 18 -4.59 9.36 -13.22
C GLY A 18 -5.01 7.88 -13.12
N ILE A 19 -4.86 7.25 -11.95
CA ILE A 19 -5.37 5.91 -11.62
C ILE A 19 -6.49 5.99 -10.57
N VAL A 20 -6.31 6.82 -9.55
CA VAL A 20 -7.36 7.15 -8.58
C VAL A 20 -7.54 8.68 -8.59
N PRO A 21 -8.77 9.22 -8.70
CA PRO A 21 -9.01 10.64 -8.54
C PRO A 21 -8.60 11.09 -7.12
N ALA A 22 -8.05 12.30 -6.98
CA ALA A 22 -7.82 12.87 -5.66
C ALA A 22 -9.15 13.26 -5.01
N ASP A 23 -9.43 12.77 -3.80
CA ASP A 23 -10.49 13.31 -2.96
C ASP A 23 -9.93 14.43 -2.07
N TYR A 24 -10.50 15.63 -2.14
CA TYR A 24 -10.09 16.73 -1.26
C TYR A 24 -10.81 16.71 0.10
N ASN A 25 -11.83 15.85 0.25
CA ASN A 25 -12.63 15.65 1.46
C ASN A 25 -12.37 14.26 2.10
N ASP A 26 -11.18 13.67 1.87
CA ASP A 26 -10.77 12.35 2.38
C ASP A 26 -10.76 12.23 3.91
N SER A 27 -10.81 13.35 4.65
CA SER A 27 -11.00 13.36 6.11
C SER A 27 -12.45 13.09 6.55
N ASP A 28 -13.43 13.27 5.68
CA ASP A 28 -14.83 13.47 6.05
C ASP A 28 -15.69 12.20 5.79
N LEU A 29 -15.08 11.03 6.00
CA LEU A 29 -15.68 9.71 5.73
C LEU A 29 -16.37 9.15 6.98
N ASP A 30 -17.34 9.92 7.48
CA ASP A 30 -17.98 9.77 8.79
C ASP A 30 -19.28 8.93 8.79
N GLY A 31 -19.56 8.21 7.69
CA GLY A 31 -20.77 7.40 7.53
C GLY A 31 -22.05 8.21 7.29
N GLY A 32 -21.95 9.53 7.05
CA GLY A 32 -23.08 10.45 7.00
C GLY A 32 -23.37 11.15 8.34
N GLY A 33 -22.40 11.12 9.25
CA GLY A 33 -22.42 11.79 10.55
C GLY A 33 -23.32 11.14 11.60
N VAL A 34 -23.17 11.58 12.84
CA VAL A 34 -23.93 11.06 14.00
C VAL A 34 -25.46 11.12 13.82
N GLY A 35 -25.95 12.09 13.05
CA GLY A 35 -27.36 12.19 12.66
C GLY A 35 -27.91 10.99 11.86
N LEU A 36 -27.03 10.17 11.29
CA LEU A 36 -27.36 8.89 10.65
C LEU A 36 -26.78 7.69 11.42
N THR A 37 -25.51 7.75 11.84
CA THR A 37 -24.82 6.58 12.43
C THR A 37 -25.39 6.13 13.77
N HIS A 38 -26.10 6.99 14.52
CA HIS A 38 -26.84 6.59 15.75
C HIS A 38 -27.91 5.52 15.49
N THR A 39 -28.40 5.41 14.25
CA THR A 39 -29.34 4.35 13.82
C THR A 39 -28.67 3.01 13.52
N GLY A 40 -27.33 2.94 13.59
CA GLY A 40 -26.51 1.81 13.15
C GLY A 40 -26.25 1.77 11.63
N LEU A 41 -26.75 2.75 10.86
CA LEU A 41 -26.58 2.82 9.41
C LEU A 41 -25.33 3.63 9.03
N HIS A 42 -24.44 3.03 8.24
CA HIS A 42 -23.27 3.69 7.62
C HIS A 42 -22.86 2.95 6.33
N GLY A 43 -22.08 3.59 5.46
CA GLY A 43 -21.37 2.90 4.37
C GLY A 43 -20.20 2.07 4.90
N VAL A 44 -19.81 1.04 4.16
CA VAL A 44 -18.79 0.07 4.59
C VAL A 44 -17.40 0.72 4.66
N CYS A 45 -17.16 1.69 3.77
CA CYS A 45 -15.91 2.43 3.61
C CYS A 45 -16.01 3.92 3.96
N GLY A 46 -17.06 4.32 4.69
CA GLY A 46 -17.21 5.67 5.28
C GLY A 46 -18.11 6.64 4.53
N ASP A 47 -18.62 6.27 3.35
CA ASP A 47 -19.70 7.00 2.68
C ASP A 47 -21.02 6.95 3.49
N PRO A 48 -21.98 7.86 3.26
CA PRO A 48 -23.32 7.76 3.84
C PRO A 48 -24.05 6.47 3.49
N TYR A 49 -24.86 5.93 4.40
CA TYR A 49 -25.65 4.72 4.11
C TYR A 49 -26.60 4.92 2.92
N TYR A 50 -27.26 6.08 2.85
CA TYR A 50 -28.10 6.47 1.73
C TYR A 50 -27.32 7.40 0.80
N GLY A 51 -26.98 6.92 -0.40
CA GLY A 51 -26.27 7.73 -1.40
C GLY A 51 -25.43 6.90 -2.35
N ILE A 52 -24.51 7.57 -3.04
CA ILE A 52 -23.47 6.94 -3.84
C ILE A 52 -22.35 6.49 -2.88
N ARG A 53 -21.87 5.26 -3.06
CA ARG A 53 -20.76 4.67 -2.29
C ARG A 53 -19.46 4.84 -3.07
N ASP A 54 -18.90 6.06 -3.05
CA ASP A 54 -17.73 6.41 -3.85
C ASP A 54 -16.44 5.70 -3.37
N HIS A 55 -16.39 5.24 -2.11
CA HIS A 55 -15.24 4.59 -1.48
C HIS A 55 -15.36 3.06 -1.38
N GLU A 56 -16.47 2.45 -1.81
CA GLU A 56 -16.62 1.00 -1.93
C GLU A 56 -16.08 0.50 -3.30
N THR A 57 -15.84 -0.81 -3.46
CA THR A 57 -15.27 -1.33 -4.72
C THR A 57 -16.20 -1.03 -5.91
N GLY A 58 -15.63 -0.43 -6.97
CA GLY A 58 -16.38 0.05 -8.14
C GLY A 58 -16.91 1.48 -8.02
N GLY A 59 -16.82 2.09 -6.83
CA GLY A 59 -17.03 3.53 -6.64
C GLY A 59 -15.93 4.38 -7.28
N LYS A 60 -16.13 5.71 -7.26
CA LYS A 60 -15.20 6.70 -7.84
C LYS A 60 -13.74 6.55 -7.39
N TYR A 61 -13.51 6.10 -6.15
CA TYR A 61 -12.19 5.93 -5.56
C TYR A 61 -11.79 4.46 -5.36
N GLY A 62 -12.75 3.52 -5.36
CA GLY A 62 -12.52 2.07 -5.30
C GLY A 62 -12.18 1.47 -6.67
N THR A 63 -11.08 1.89 -7.31
CA THR A 63 -10.82 1.66 -8.74
C THR A 63 -10.08 0.35 -9.09
N PHE A 64 -9.94 -0.60 -8.16
CA PHE A 64 -9.45 -1.95 -8.47
C PHE A 64 -10.16 -2.65 -9.66
N PRO A 65 -11.50 -2.51 -9.85
CA PRO A 65 -12.21 -3.11 -10.99
C PRO A 65 -11.78 -2.60 -12.37
N THR A 66 -11.15 -1.42 -12.46
CA THR A 66 -10.65 -0.83 -13.71
C THR A 66 -9.12 -0.86 -13.82
N HIS A 67 -8.40 -0.91 -12.69
CA HIS A 67 -6.95 -0.69 -12.66
C HIS A 67 -6.12 -1.80 -11.99
N ARG A 68 -6.74 -2.79 -11.34
CA ARG A 68 -6.09 -3.97 -10.71
C ARG A 68 -4.92 -3.55 -9.82
N ALA A 69 -3.77 -4.21 -9.97
CA ALA A 69 -2.51 -3.95 -9.27
C ALA A 69 -2.06 -2.47 -9.26
N LYS A 70 -2.53 -1.62 -10.19
CA LYS A 70 -2.19 -0.19 -10.20
C LYS A 70 -2.94 0.62 -9.15
N ALA A 71 -4.08 0.13 -8.64
CA ALA A 71 -4.85 0.76 -7.56
C ALA A 71 -4.41 0.27 -6.16
N ILE A 72 -3.45 -0.66 -6.08
CA ILE A 72 -3.00 -1.27 -4.82
C ILE A 72 -2.02 -0.35 -4.09
N GLY A 73 -2.39 0.05 -2.86
CA GLY A 73 -1.60 0.97 -2.03
C GLY A 73 -0.42 0.31 -1.29
N ALA A 74 -0.45 -1.01 -1.08
CA ALA A 74 0.64 -1.75 -0.41
C ALA A 74 0.65 -3.25 -0.74
N CYS A 75 1.80 -3.91 -0.52
CA CYS A 75 2.02 -5.35 -0.73
C CYS A 75 2.65 -5.95 0.54
N TYR A 76 1.97 -6.89 1.20
CA TYR A 76 2.39 -7.50 2.45
C TYR A 76 2.53 -9.03 2.34
N ALA A 77 3.29 -9.64 3.24
CA ALA A 77 3.39 -11.11 3.30
C ALA A 77 2.25 -11.68 4.17
N PRO A 78 1.73 -12.90 3.89
CA PRO A 78 0.79 -13.56 4.79
C PRO A 78 1.39 -13.67 6.21
N GLY A 79 0.62 -13.29 7.23
CA GLY A 79 1.07 -13.36 8.62
C GLY A 79 2.02 -12.24 9.07
N SER A 80 2.37 -11.28 8.21
CA SER A 80 3.27 -10.18 8.63
C SER A 80 2.56 -9.18 9.53
N THR A 81 3.28 -8.67 10.53
CA THR A 81 2.95 -7.38 11.13
C THR A 81 3.13 -6.27 10.10
N ILE A 82 2.11 -5.45 9.92
CA ILE A 82 2.14 -4.25 9.07
C ILE A 82 2.22 -3.00 9.93
N ASP A 83 2.99 -2.02 9.48
CA ASP A 83 2.92 -0.66 10.00
C ASP A 83 1.69 0.04 9.42
N VAL A 84 1.02 0.86 10.23
CA VAL A 84 -0.16 1.64 9.86
C VAL A 84 0.05 3.09 10.28
N GLY A 85 -0.27 4.03 9.38
CA GLY A 85 -0.16 5.46 9.59
C GLY A 85 -1.52 6.14 9.61
N ILE A 86 -1.89 6.75 10.72
CA ILE A 86 -3.10 7.58 10.87
C ILE A 86 -2.69 9.03 11.10
N GLN A 87 -3.26 9.93 10.32
CA GLN A 87 -3.23 11.37 10.54
C GLN A 87 -4.68 11.81 10.77
N LEU A 88 -4.94 12.49 11.88
CA LEU A 88 -6.25 13.07 12.19
C LEU A 88 -6.25 14.57 11.84
N THR A 89 -7.35 15.06 11.29
CA THR A 89 -7.63 16.50 11.19
C THR A 89 -8.15 17.06 12.52
N THR A 90 -8.98 16.28 13.20
CA THR A 90 -9.52 16.55 14.54
C THR A 90 -9.40 15.29 15.39
N ASN A 91 -8.99 15.43 16.65
CA ASN A 91 -8.96 14.34 17.62
C ASN A 91 -10.21 14.40 18.51
N HIS A 92 -10.92 13.28 18.61
CA HIS A 92 -12.15 13.07 19.37
C HIS A 92 -11.95 11.99 20.47
N ASP A 93 -10.72 11.83 20.95
CA ASP A 93 -10.27 10.77 21.86
C ASP A 93 -10.69 9.37 21.36
N GLY A 94 -11.13 8.46 22.22
CA GLY A 94 -11.64 7.15 21.81
C GLY A 94 -10.55 6.18 21.31
N TYR A 95 -10.86 5.39 20.29
CA TYR A 95 -9.99 4.30 19.83
C TYR A 95 -10.08 4.00 18.33
N PHE A 96 -9.00 3.46 17.79
CA PHE A 96 -8.96 2.87 16.44
C PHE A 96 -9.09 1.35 16.52
N GLU A 97 -9.86 0.77 15.59
CA GLU A 97 -9.86 -0.65 15.25
C GLU A 97 -9.51 -0.83 13.78
N PHE A 98 -8.97 -2.01 13.45
CA PHE A 98 -8.62 -2.39 12.10
C PHE A 98 -9.19 -3.74 11.76
N SER A 99 -9.59 -3.92 10.51
CA SER A 99 -10.18 -5.16 10.02
C SER A 99 -9.76 -5.44 8.57
N LEU A 100 -9.87 -6.69 8.14
CA LEU A 100 -9.47 -7.14 6.81
C LEU A 100 -10.61 -7.91 6.14
N CYS A 101 -11.06 -7.41 4.99
CA CYS A 101 -11.91 -8.15 4.06
C CYS A 101 -11.05 -8.70 2.92
N LYS A 102 -11.37 -9.91 2.44
CA LYS A 102 -10.77 -10.51 1.23
C LYS A 102 -11.83 -10.53 0.15
N LEU A 103 -11.50 -10.00 -1.03
CA LEU A 103 -12.34 -10.01 -2.22
C LEU A 103 -11.70 -10.95 -3.24
N ASP A 104 -12.46 -11.96 -3.69
CA ASP A 104 -11.96 -13.07 -4.50
C ASP A 104 -11.97 -12.75 -6.00
N GLY A 105 -12.91 -11.91 -6.43
CA GLY A 105 -13.04 -11.38 -7.77
C GLY A 105 -12.80 -9.86 -7.85
N PRO A 106 -12.52 -9.34 -9.06
CA PRO A 106 -12.20 -7.94 -9.27
C PRO A 106 -13.40 -7.00 -9.27
N TYR A 107 -14.62 -7.53 -9.17
CA TYR A 107 -15.88 -6.79 -9.08
C TYR A 107 -16.65 -7.12 -7.79
N ASP A 108 -16.06 -7.91 -6.89
CA ASP A 108 -16.67 -8.20 -5.59
C ASP A 108 -16.67 -6.90 -4.77
N VAL A 109 -17.73 -6.67 -4.00
CA VAL A 109 -17.87 -5.48 -3.16
C VAL A 109 -17.82 -5.88 -1.70
N GLU A 110 -17.24 -5.02 -0.86
CA GLU A 110 -17.11 -5.25 0.56
C GLU A 110 -18.50 -5.34 1.23
N SER A 111 -18.57 -6.11 2.31
CA SER A 111 -19.74 -6.15 3.18
C SER A 111 -19.29 -6.30 4.62
N GLU A 112 -20.10 -5.83 5.58
CA GLU A 112 -19.77 -5.94 7.01
C GLU A 112 -19.35 -7.36 7.44
N PRO A 113 -20.03 -8.45 7.02
CA PRO A 113 -19.63 -9.81 7.39
C PRO A 113 -18.29 -10.28 6.81
N CYS A 114 -17.73 -9.59 5.82
CA CYS A 114 -16.41 -9.92 5.25
C CYS A 114 -15.25 -9.52 6.17
N PHE A 115 -15.44 -8.51 7.02
CA PHE A 115 -14.36 -7.91 7.80
C PHE A 115 -14.06 -8.72 9.06
N GLN A 116 -12.90 -9.39 9.06
CA GLN A 116 -12.32 -9.97 10.27
C GLN A 116 -11.50 -8.93 11.02
N SER A 117 -11.65 -8.83 12.35
CA SER A 117 -10.84 -7.91 13.16
C SER A 117 -9.36 -8.30 13.14
N LEU A 118 -8.48 -7.30 13.02
CA LEU A 118 -7.03 -7.46 13.19
C LEU A 118 -6.65 -7.12 14.64
N ALA A 119 -5.59 -7.78 15.13
CA ALA A 119 -5.01 -7.51 16.44
C ALA A 119 -3.62 -6.88 16.29
N GLN A 120 -3.25 -6.06 17.27
CA GLN A 120 -1.88 -5.60 17.47
C GLN A 120 -0.98 -6.78 17.90
N PRO A 121 0.37 -6.68 17.80
CA PRO A 121 1.29 -7.74 18.25
C PRO A 121 1.16 -8.16 19.73
N ASN A 122 0.57 -7.31 20.57
CA ASN A 122 0.27 -7.60 21.98
C ASN A 122 -1.09 -8.35 22.18
N GLY A 123 -1.84 -8.63 21.11
CA GLY A 123 -3.15 -9.28 21.12
C GLY A 123 -4.36 -8.36 21.22
N THR A 124 -4.20 -7.05 21.42
CA THR A 124 -5.34 -6.11 21.55
C THR A 124 -5.85 -5.60 20.19
N THR A 125 -7.17 -5.58 19.97
CA THR A 125 -7.78 -5.05 18.73
C THR A 125 -7.82 -3.52 18.72
N ARG A 126 -8.06 -2.89 19.87
CA ARG A 126 -8.21 -1.44 20.03
C ARG A 126 -6.89 -0.76 20.34
N TRP A 127 -6.60 0.31 19.60
CA TRP A 127 -5.54 1.25 19.94
C TRP A 127 -6.16 2.54 20.48
N GLN A 128 -5.83 2.92 21.71
CA GLN A 128 -6.41 4.09 22.38
C GLN A 128 -5.78 5.36 21.84
N VAL A 129 -6.59 6.33 21.42
CA VAL A 129 -6.09 7.60 20.87
C VAL A 129 -5.58 8.48 22.02
N PRO A 130 -4.31 8.92 22.00
CA PRO A 130 -3.79 9.83 23.00
C PRO A 130 -4.53 11.17 22.97
N HIS A 131 -4.90 11.68 24.14
CA HIS A 131 -5.75 12.86 24.25
C HIS A 131 -5.12 14.11 23.59
N GLY A 132 -5.94 14.83 22.81
CA GLY A 132 -5.64 16.18 22.34
C GLY A 132 -4.52 16.36 21.28
N THR A 133 -3.87 15.29 20.81
CA THR A 133 -2.85 15.37 19.73
C THR A 133 -3.43 15.00 18.36
N THR A 134 -2.97 15.65 17.30
CA THR A 134 -3.26 15.30 15.88
C THR A 134 -1.98 14.88 15.13
N ASP A 135 -0.95 14.44 15.86
CA ASP A 135 0.30 13.94 15.30
C ASP A 135 0.09 12.71 14.40
N LEU A 136 1.13 12.38 13.60
CA LEU A 136 1.15 11.14 12.83
C LEU A 136 1.30 9.93 13.76
N PHE A 137 0.18 9.28 14.05
CA PHE A 137 0.13 8.01 14.78
C PHE A 137 0.68 6.88 13.93
N ARG A 138 1.58 6.09 14.51
CA ARG A 138 2.15 4.89 13.91
C ARG A 138 1.76 3.69 14.77
N LEU A 139 1.09 2.74 14.14
CA LEU A 139 0.51 1.56 14.78
C LEU A 139 1.02 0.30 14.10
N GLN A 140 0.86 -0.85 14.75
CA GLN A 140 1.20 -2.15 14.19
C GLN A 140 0.06 -3.14 14.36
N TYR A 141 -0.29 -3.85 13.28
CA TYR A 141 -1.34 -4.86 13.25
C TYR A 141 -0.87 -6.11 12.52
N VAL A 142 -1.30 -7.29 12.97
CA VAL A 142 -0.88 -8.59 12.42
C VAL A 142 -1.90 -9.06 11.39
N LEU A 143 -1.46 -9.31 10.15
CA LEU A 143 -2.30 -9.91 9.11
C LEU A 143 -2.52 -11.41 9.36
N PRO A 144 -3.65 -12.00 8.91
CA PRO A 144 -3.86 -13.44 9.04
C PRO A 144 -2.81 -14.26 8.26
N PRO A 145 -2.25 -15.35 8.83
CA PRO A 145 -1.17 -16.12 8.21
C PRO A 145 -1.59 -16.97 6.99
N HIS A 146 -2.89 -17.12 6.76
CA HIS A 146 -3.46 -17.98 5.71
C HIS A 146 -4.35 -17.22 4.71
N VAL A 147 -4.34 -15.88 4.76
CA VAL A 147 -5.01 -15.03 3.77
C VAL A 147 -3.98 -14.62 2.70
N THR A 148 -4.35 -14.83 1.44
CA THR A 148 -3.63 -14.33 0.26
C THR A 148 -4.62 -13.74 -0.72
N CYS A 149 -4.26 -12.62 -1.35
CA CYS A 149 -5.08 -11.86 -2.27
C CYS A 149 -4.17 -11.04 -3.18
N ASP A 150 -4.05 -11.49 -4.43
CA ASP A 150 -3.29 -10.84 -5.50
C ASP A 150 -3.83 -11.26 -6.89
N GLY A 151 -3.41 -10.53 -7.92
CA GLY A 151 -3.86 -10.77 -9.30
C GLY A 151 -5.23 -10.17 -9.58
N GLU A 152 -6.25 -11.03 -9.72
CA GLU A 152 -7.65 -10.60 -9.85
C GLU A 152 -8.37 -10.48 -8.50
N ALA A 153 -7.76 -10.98 -7.43
CA ALA A 153 -8.21 -10.82 -6.05
C ALA A 153 -7.45 -9.67 -5.36
N HIS A 154 -8.06 -9.06 -4.34
CA HIS A 154 -7.42 -8.07 -3.48
C HIS A 154 -7.96 -8.15 -2.05
N CYS A 155 -7.26 -7.53 -1.10
CA CYS A 155 -7.79 -7.37 0.25
C CYS A 155 -8.00 -5.89 0.56
N VAL A 156 -8.94 -5.65 1.46
CA VAL A 156 -9.30 -4.31 1.91
C VAL A 156 -9.00 -4.23 3.40
N VAL A 157 -8.02 -3.41 3.76
CA VAL A 157 -7.77 -3.01 5.15
C VAL A 157 -8.71 -1.87 5.47
N ARG A 158 -9.61 -2.08 6.43
CA ARG A 158 -10.51 -1.05 6.94
C ARG A 158 -10.03 -0.54 8.29
N TRP A 159 -9.77 0.76 8.35
CA TRP A 159 -9.70 1.51 9.60
C TRP A 159 -11.10 1.92 10.02
N TRP A 160 -11.42 1.74 11.29
CA TRP A 160 -12.58 2.32 11.96
C TRP A 160 -12.10 3.14 13.15
N TYR A 161 -12.45 4.41 13.17
CA TYR A 161 -12.29 5.29 14.30
C TYR A 161 -13.63 5.42 15.03
N VAL A 162 -13.63 5.19 16.34
CA VAL A 162 -14.73 5.53 17.25
C VAL A 162 -14.22 6.58 18.23
N GLY A 163 -14.79 7.78 18.21
CA GLY A 163 -14.50 8.84 19.19
C GLY A 163 -15.12 8.58 20.56
N ALA A 164 -14.91 9.52 21.47
CA ALA A 164 -15.47 9.55 22.82
C ALA A 164 -16.03 10.95 23.19
N ASN A 165 -16.62 11.63 22.19
CA ASN A 165 -17.18 12.97 22.35
C ASN A 165 -18.39 13.01 23.30
N ASP A 166 -19.17 11.91 23.37
CA ASP A 166 -20.23 11.75 24.35
C ASP A 166 -19.78 10.78 25.46
N PRO A 167 -19.55 11.23 26.71
CA PRO A 167 -19.15 10.36 27.82
C PRO A 167 -20.27 9.42 28.33
N HIS A 168 -21.49 9.53 27.78
CA HIS A 168 -22.66 8.72 28.12
C HIS A 168 -23.27 7.98 26.92
N GLY A 169 -22.89 8.37 25.69
CA GLY A 169 -23.36 7.78 24.44
C GLY A 169 -22.83 6.36 24.19
N ALA A 170 -23.66 5.52 23.56
CA ALA A 170 -23.23 4.23 23.04
C ALA A 170 -22.30 4.40 21.82
N ILE A 171 -21.75 3.30 21.31
CA ILE A 171 -20.81 3.31 20.16
C ILE A 171 -21.36 4.07 18.93
N HIS A 172 -22.66 3.95 18.68
CA HIS A 172 -23.33 4.58 17.54
C HIS A 172 -23.62 6.08 17.75
N ASP A 173 -23.65 6.55 19.00
CA ASP A 173 -23.84 7.96 19.35
C ASP A 173 -22.53 8.77 19.25
N GLN A 174 -21.39 8.08 19.08
CA GLN A 174 -20.09 8.71 18.89
C GLN A 174 -19.88 9.14 17.43
N ASN A 175 -19.08 10.22 17.25
CA ASN A 175 -18.43 10.47 15.96
C ASN A 175 -17.60 9.25 15.57
N GLN A 176 -17.79 8.78 14.35
CA GLN A 176 -17.10 7.62 13.80
C GLN A 176 -16.57 7.97 12.41
N VAL A 177 -15.48 7.34 12.00
CA VAL A 177 -14.89 7.49 10.65
C VAL A 177 -14.46 6.11 10.16
N TRP A 178 -14.75 5.79 8.90
CA TRP A 178 -14.29 4.55 8.26
C TRP A 178 -13.46 4.87 7.03
N ASN A 179 -12.38 4.14 6.80
CA ASN A 179 -11.58 4.24 5.59
C ASN A 179 -11.17 2.83 5.11
N CYS A 180 -11.27 2.58 3.80
CA CYS A 180 -10.81 1.35 3.15
C CYS A 180 -9.54 1.59 2.31
N ALA A 181 -8.53 0.73 2.45
CA ALA A 181 -7.32 0.70 1.62
C ALA A 181 -7.13 -0.64 0.92
N ASP A 182 -6.87 -0.57 -0.38
CA ASP A 182 -6.60 -1.73 -1.23
C ASP A 182 -5.16 -2.21 -1.08
N VAL A 183 -4.99 -3.47 -0.68
CA VAL A 183 -3.69 -4.11 -0.45
C VAL A 183 -3.62 -5.47 -1.12
N TYR A 184 -2.41 -5.87 -1.51
CA TYR A 184 -2.09 -7.26 -1.80
C TYR A 184 -1.47 -7.94 -0.59
N ILE A 185 -1.87 -9.19 -0.37
CA ILE A 185 -1.21 -10.09 0.59
C ILE A 185 -0.73 -11.29 -0.19
N SER A 186 0.58 -11.43 -0.38
CA SER A 186 1.12 -12.41 -1.31
C SER A 186 2.49 -12.95 -0.91
N ASN A 187 2.71 -14.22 -1.25
CA ASN A 187 4.02 -14.86 -1.27
C ASN A 187 4.95 -14.32 -2.39
N ALA A 188 4.59 -13.20 -3.04
CA ALA A 188 5.51 -12.36 -3.80
C ALA A 188 6.09 -11.21 -2.98
N CYS A 189 5.34 -10.61 -2.05
CA CYS A 189 5.73 -9.35 -1.37
C CYS A 189 7.01 -9.49 -0.52
N TRP A 190 7.26 -10.67 0.07
CA TRP A 190 8.50 -10.93 0.85
C TRP A 190 9.78 -10.90 0.01
N ARG A 191 9.70 -11.04 -1.33
CA ARG A 191 10.89 -11.06 -2.20
C ARG A 191 11.61 -9.71 -2.24
N VAL A 192 10.89 -8.60 -2.04
CA VAL A 192 11.46 -7.25 -2.01
C VAL A 192 12.38 -7.05 -0.79
N VAL A 193 12.12 -7.76 0.32
CA VAL A 193 12.88 -7.60 1.58
C VAL A 193 14.20 -8.39 1.59
N ARG A 194 14.38 -9.41 0.72
CA ARG A 194 15.55 -10.31 0.75
C ARG A 194 16.62 -10.05 -0.31
N HIS A 195 16.68 -8.86 -0.92
CA HIS A 195 17.85 -8.46 -1.69
C HIS A 195 18.96 -7.92 -0.76
N HIS A 196 19.79 -8.82 -0.24
CA HIS A 196 21.09 -8.45 0.32
C HIS A 196 21.93 -7.77 -0.77
N TRP A 197 22.42 -6.56 -0.49
CA TRP A 197 23.15 -5.75 -1.45
C TRP A 197 24.66 -5.86 -1.26
N PRO A 198 25.43 -6.47 -2.17
CA PRO A 198 26.87 -6.34 -2.19
C PRO A 198 27.26 -4.99 -2.83
N HIS A 199 27.82 -4.10 -2.03
CA HIS A 199 28.42 -2.80 -2.40
C HIS A 199 27.46 -1.66 -2.80
N GLY A 200 27.18 -0.80 -1.80
CA GLY A 200 27.33 0.66 -1.87
C GLY A 200 26.66 1.48 -2.98
N THR A 201 25.99 2.55 -2.53
CA THR A 201 25.46 3.74 -3.25
C THR A 201 24.03 3.67 -3.80
N THR A 202 23.32 4.81 -3.63
CA THR A 202 21.93 5.13 -3.98
C THR A 202 20.81 4.31 -3.29
N SER A 203 20.15 4.93 -2.31
CA SER A 203 18.94 4.41 -1.66
C SER A 203 17.76 4.37 -2.65
N CYS A 204 17.22 3.18 -2.91
CA CYS A 204 16.04 3.01 -3.74
C CYS A 204 14.77 3.00 -2.88
N TRP A 205 14.06 4.14 -2.81
CA TRP A 205 12.69 4.19 -2.30
C TRP A 205 11.73 3.76 -3.41
N LEU A 206 11.56 2.44 -3.59
CA LEU A 206 10.68 1.91 -4.64
C LEU A 206 9.78 0.78 -4.11
N TRP A 207 8.76 1.17 -3.36
CA TRP A 207 7.60 0.32 -3.07
C TRP A 207 6.51 0.55 -4.12
N VAL A 208 6.76 0.06 -5.33
CA VAL A 208 5.72 -0.14 -6.35
C VAL A 208 5.63 -1.63 -6.62
N VAL A 209 4.40 -2.17 -6.57
CA VAL A 209 4.08 -3.54 -6.92
C VAL A 209 4.76 -3.91 -8.25
N CYS A 210 5.61 -4.95 -8.27
CA CYS A 210 6.26 -5.40 -9.51
C CYS A 210 5.18 -5.84 -10.52
N PRO A 211 4.93 -5.08 -11.60
CA PRO A 211 3.84 -5.38 -12.53
C PRO A 211 4.41 -6.17 -13.71
N ASP A 212 4.90 -7.38 -13.45
CA ASP A 212 5.52 -8.24 -14.47
C ASP A 212 5.06 -9.70 -14.36
N ARG A 213 3.84 -9.92 -14.83
CA ARG A 213 3.47 -11.14 -15.57
C ARG A 213 2.63 -10.78 -16.78
N ASP A 214 3.21 -10.02 -17.72
CA ASP A 214 2.90 -10.26 -19.13
C ASP A 214 3.99 -9.74 -20.07
N ARG A 215 4.12 -10.39 -21.23
CA ARG A 215 5.26 -10.21 -22.15
C ARG A 215 5.28 -8.82 -22.80
N PHE A 216 6.41 -8.12 -22.70
CA PHE A 216 6.83 -7.17 -23.74
C PHE A 216 8.29 -7.39 -24.17
N VAL A 217 8.46 -7.92 -25.38
CA VAL A 217 9.74 -7.89 -26.10
C VAL A 217 9.83 -6.57 -26.85
N LEU A 218 10.74 -5.69 -26.45
CA LEU A 218 11.12 -4.51 -27.25
C LEU A 218 12.64 -4.45 -27.43
N ARG A 219 13.05 -4.33 -28.70
CA ARG A 219 14.45 -4.27 -29.14
C ARG A 219 15.10 -2.95 -28.70
N GLY A 220 16.34 -2.99 -28.20
CA GLY A 220 16.98 -1.81 -27.60
C GLY A 220 18.52 -1.75 -27.63
N ARG A 221 19.13 -1.93 -28.81
CA ARG A 221 20.54 -1.59 -29.15
C ARG A 221 21.69 -2.35 -28.45
N ASN A 222 22.47 -3.08 -29.26
CA ASN A 222 23.78 -3.63 -28.91
C ASN A 222 24.77 -2.56 -28.41
N PRO A 223 25.63 -2.87 -27.42
CA PRO A 223 26.97 -2.30 -27.35
C PRO A 223 27.82 -2.83 -28.52
N VAL A 224 28.50 -1.94 -29.23
CA VAL A 224 29.39 -2.32 -30.35
C VAL A 224 30.66 -2.97 -29.80
N VAL A 225 30.78 -4.29 -29.93
CA VAL A 225 32.06 -4.99 -29.82
C VAL A 225 32.81 -4.80 -31.15
N ARG A 226 33.99 -4.14 -31.11
CA ARG A 226 34.89 -4.08 -32.27
C ARG A 226 35.79 -5.31 -32.30
N PRO A 227 35.82 -6.11 -33.39
CA PRO A 227 36.77 -7.20 -33.53
C PRO A 227 38.11 -6.73 -34.13
N SER A 228 39.19 -7.31 -33.60
CA SER A 228 40.49 -7.61 -34.23
C SER A 228 41.01 -6.74 -35.39
N GLN A 229 42.20 -6.16 -35.19
CA GLN A 229 43.17 -5.96 -36.28
C GLN A 229 44.43 -6.79 -36.03
N ILE A 230 44.82 -7.59 -37.02
CA ILE A 230 46.12 -8.23 -37.13
C ILE A 230 46.74 -7.75 -38.45
N GLY A 231 48.03 -7.38 -38.40
CA GLY A 231 48.90 -7.30 -39.58
C GLY A 231 49.20 -5.89 -40.08
N MET A 232 50.40 -5.39 -39.77
CA MET A 232 51.51 -5.40 -40.75
C MET A 232 52.85 -5.08 -40.08
N PHE A 233 53.91 -5.72 -40.56
CA PHE A 233 55.31 -5.46 -40.20
C PHE A 233 55.81 -4.18 -40.88
N ASN A 234 56.77 -3.47 -40.24
CA ASN A 234 58.00 -3.11 -40.94
C ASN A 234 59.19 -2.86 -39.99
N HIS A 235 60.41 -3.06 -40.51
CA HIS A 235 61.68 -3.05 -39.75
C HIS A 235 62.36 -1.67 -39.68
N HIS A 236 63.22 -1.48 -38.66
CA HIS A 236 64.66 -1.08 -38.73
C HIS A 236 65.22 -1.08 -37.28
N HIS A 237 66.20 -1.94 -36.91
CA HIS A 237 67.66 -1.71 -36.88
C HIS A 237 68.07 -0.39 -36.18
N LEU A 238 68.94 -0.30 -35.16
CA LEU A 238 70.02 -1.17 -34.59
C LEU A 238 69.97 -1.17 -33.01
N ALA A 239 70.87 -1.70 -32.16
CA ALA A 239 72.24 -2.25 -32.30
C ALA A 239 72.67 -3.25 -31.17
N LEU A 240 73.84 -3.89 -31.39
CA LEU A 240 75.00 -4.24 -30.51
C LEU A 240 74.92 -4.02 -28.97
N SER A 241 75.54 -4.84 -28.09
CA SER A 241 76.56 -5.90 -28.27
C SER A 241 76.59 -7.01 -27.18
N ALA A 242 77.03 -8.19 -27.61
CA ALA A 242 78.02 -9.11 -27.02
C ALA A 242 78.00 -9.50 -25.52
N SER A 243 77.81 -10.81 -25.29
CA SER A 243 78.42 -11.58 -24.20
C SER A 243 79.61 -12.38 -24.75
N SER A 244 80.70 -12.51 -23.99
CA SER A 244 81.76 -13.49 -24.27
C SER A 244 82.51 -13.93 -23.01
N ARG A 245 82.59 -15.26 -22.82
CA ARG A 245 83.62 -16.06 -22.12
C ARG A 245 84.44 -15.36 -21.02
N GLY A 246 84.33 -15.87 -19.79
CA GLY A 246 85.20 -15.53 -18.65
C GLY A 246 84.52 -15.89 -17.34
#